data_AF-A0A2K5KYX9-F1
#
_entry.id   AF-A0A2K5KYX9-F1
#
_cell.length_a   1.000
_cell.length_b   1.000
_cell.length_c   1.000
_cell.angle_alpha   90.00
_cell.angle_beta   90.00
_cell.angle_gamma   90.00
#
_symmetry.space_group_name_H-M   'P 1'
#
loop_
_entity.id
_entity.type
_entity.pdbx_description
1 polymer ?
#
loop_
_entity_poly.entity_id
_entity_poly.type
_entity_poly.pdbx_seq_one_letter_code
_entity_poly.pdbx_strand_id
1 'polypeptide(L)'
;MRCCHICKLPGRVMGIRVLRFSLVVILILLLVAGALTALLPSVKEDKMLMLRREIKSQGKSTMDSFTLIMQTYNRTDLLLKLLNHYQAVPNLHKVIVVWNNIGEKAPDELWNSLGPHPIPVIFKQQTANRMRNRLQVFPELETSAIS
;
A
#
# COMPACT_ATOMS: atom_id res chain seq x y z
N MET A 1 -79.88 28.93 -21.22
CA MET A 1 -79.46 29.70 -20.03
C MET A 1 -78.74 28.78 -19.05
N ARG A 2 -77.50 29.15 -18.64
CA ARG A 2 -76.73 28.68 -17.46
C ARG A 2 -76.41 27.16 -17.46
N CYS A 3 -75.26 26.65 -17.00
CA CYS A 3 -74.43 27.10 -15.88
C CYS A 3 -72.99 26.54 -16.01
N CYS A 4 -72.05 27.25 -15.40
CA CYS A 4 -70.62 26.94 -15.30
C CYS A 4 -70.33 25.73 -14.38
N HIS A 5 -69.20 25.06 -14.60
CA HIS A 5 -68.45 24.45 -13.50
C HIS A 5 -66.95 24.65 -13.70
N ILE A 6 -66.40 25.57 -12.91
CA ILE A 6 -64.96 25.74 -12.67
C ILE A 6 -64.56 24.66 -11.66
N CYS A 7 -63.66 23.76 -12.04
CA CYS A 7 -62.96 22.87 -11.11
C CYS A 7 -61.48 23.29 -11.03
N LYS A 8 -61.09 23.83 -9.87
CA LYS A 8 -59.70 24.18 -9.51
C LYS A 8 -58.88 22.91 -9.23
N LEU A 9 -57.66 22.85 -9.78
CA LEU A 9 -56.64 21.83 -9.53
C LEU A 9 -55.98 21.98 -8.13
N PRO A 10 -55.88 20.93 -7.29
CA PRO A 10 -55.12 20.96 -6.04
C PRO A 10 -53.84 20.10 -6.14
N GLY A 11 -52.84 20.54 -6.90
CA GLY A 11 -51.62 19.75 -7.16
C GLY A 11 -50.35 20.18 -6.39
N ARG A 12 -50.33 21.34 -5.73
CA ARG A 12 -49.06 22.00 -5.35
C ARG A 12 -48.61 21.81 -3.89
N VAL A 13 -49.49 21.37 -3.00
CA VAL A 13 -49.21 21.31 -1.54
C VAL A 13 -48.64 19.95 -1.11
N MET A 14 -48.92 18.87 -1.85
CA MET A 14 -48.46 17.52 -1.50
C MET A 14 -46.96 17.32 -1.76
N GLY A 15 -46.44 17.86 -2.87
CA GLY A 15 -45.03 17.70 -3.27
C GLY A 15 -44.02 18.36 -2.31
N ILE A 16 -44.39 19.49 -1.69
CA ILE A 16 -43.51 20.20 -0.75
C ILE A 16 -43.32 19.41 0.55
N ARG A 17 -44.37 18.72 1.02
CA ARG A 17 -44.28 17.87 2.22
C ARG A 17 -43.40 16.64 1.98
N VAL A 18 -43.59 15.95 0.85
CA VAL A 18 -42.78 14.76 0.49
C VAL A 18 -41.31 15.13 0.28
N LEU A 19 -41.03 16.27 -0.36
CA LEU A 19 -39.66 16.76 -0.54
C LEU A 19 -38.97 17.09 0.80
N ARG A 20 -39.70 17.69 1.75
CA ARG A 20 -39.18 17.96 3.09
C ARG A 20 -38.88 16.68 3.87
N PHE A 21 -39.73 15.67 3.80
CA PHE A 21 -39.47 14.37 4.42
C PHE A 21 -38.24 13.69 3.80
N SER A 22 -38.11 13.69 2.48
CA SER A 22 -36.94 13.15 1.78
C SER A 22 -35.65 13.85 2.20
N LEU A 23 -35.67 15.19 2.29
CA LEU A 23 -34.51 15.97 2.71
C LEU A 23 -34.09 15.68 4.15
N VAL A 24 -35.06 15.49 5.06
CA VAL A 24 -34.77 15.10 6.45
C VAL A 24 -34.14 13.71 6.50
N VAL A 25 -34.64 12.75 5.72
CA VAL A 25 -34.06 11.39 5.66
C VAL A 25 -32.63 11.41 5.12
N ILE A 26 -32.37 12.20 4.07
CA ILE A 26 -31.02 12.36 3.52
C ILE A 26 -30.07 13.00 4.55
N LEU A 27 -30.54 14.02 5.28
CA LEU A 27 -29.74 14.67 6.32
C LEU A 27 -29.36 13.69 7.43
N ILE A 28 -30.31 12.84 7.85
CA ILE A 28 -30.06 11.79 8.86
C ILE A 28 -29.04 10.78 8.34
N LEU A 29 -29.17 10.31 7.09
CA LEU A 29 -28.21 9.39 6.48
C LEU A 29 -26.79 9.97 6.42
N LEU A 30 -26.66 11.25 6.07
CA LEU A 30 -25.36 11.93 6.04
C LEU A 30 -24.75 12.08 7.44
N LEU A 31 -25.57 12.38 8.45
CA LEU A 31 -25.12 12.45 9.85
C LEU A 31 -24.66 11.09 10.37
N VAL A 32 -25.39 10.02 10.05
CA VAL A 32 -25.02 8.64 10.43
C VAL A 32 -23.72 8.23 9.73
N ALA A 33 -23.56 8.53 8.44
CA ALA A 33 -22.34 8.23 7.70
C ALA A 33 -21.13 8.99 8.26
N GLY A 34 -21.29 10.28 8.59
CA GLY A 34 -20.23 11.10 9.21
C GLY A 34 -19.87 10.66 10.63
N ALA A 35 -20.86 10.22 11.42
CA ALA A 35 -20.60 9.67 12.75
C ALA A 35 -19.89 8.31 12.67
N LEU A 36 -20.26 7.46 11.71
CA LEU A 36 -19.63 6.17 11.49
C LEU A 36 -18.17 6.32 11.08
N THR A 37 -17.84 7.28 10.22
CA THR A 37 -16.45 7.56 9.83
C THR A 37 -15.63 8.17 10.97
N ALA A 38 -16.25 8.93 11.89
CA ALA A 38 -15.58 9.44 13.08
C ALA A 38 -15.34 8.37 14.17
N LEU A 39 -16.18 7.33 14.20
CA LEU A 39 -16.05 6.19 15.13
C LEU A 39 -15.14 5.07 14.60
N LEU A 40 -14.82 5.08 13.30
CA LEU A 40 -13.88 4.16 12.64
C LEU A 40 -12.44 4.62 12.89
N PRO A 41 -11.61 3.87 13.65
CA PRO A 41 -10.25 4.27 13.95
C PRO A 41 -9.31 3.84 12.80
N SER A 42 -9.44 4.43 11.61
CA SER A 42 -8.78 3.86 10.43
C SER A 42 -7.33 4.33 10.18
N VAL A 43 -6.85 5.42 10.78
CA VAL A 43 -5.52 5.98 10.39
C VAL A 43 -4.47 5.92 11.49
N LYS A 44 -4.87 6.00 12.77
CA LYS A 44 -3.93 5.99 13.89
C LYS A 44 -3.49 4.58 14.28
N GLU A 45 -4.39 3.61 14.16
CA GLU A 45 -4.11 2.20 14.44
C GLU A 45 -3.19 1.60 13.38
N ASP A 46 -3.41 1.92 12.10
CA ASP A 46 -2.51 1.50 11.01
C ASP A 46 -1.09 2.01 11.23
N LYS A 47 -0.92 3.30 11.56
CA LYS A 47 0.40 3.86 11.88
C LYS A 47 1.03 3.20 13.10
N MET A 48 0.25 2.84 14.11
CA MET A 48 0.74 2.16 15.32
C MET A 48 1.10 0.69 15.05
N LEU A 49 0.34 -0.01 14.20
CA LEU A 49 0.64 -1.37 13.74
C LEU A 49 1.86 -1.39 12.81
N MET A 50 2.01 -0.38 11.97
CA MET A 50 3.20 -0.13 11.14
C MET A 50 4.42 0.06 12.04
N LEU A 51 4.36 1.00 13.00
CA LEU A 51 5.43 1.26 13.96
C LEU A 51 5.77 0.00 14.78
N ARG A 52 4.75 -0.76 15.22
CA ARG A 52 4.97 -2.01 15.97
C ARG A 52 5.60 -3.12 15.11
N ARG A 53 5.30 -3.18 13.81
CA ARG A 53 5.98 -4.09 12.86
C ARG A 53 7.41 -3.65 12.59
N GLU A 54 7.65 -2.36 12.43
CA GLU A 54 8.98 -1.76 12.24
C GLU A 54 9.88 -2.04 13.46
N ILE A 55 9.36 -1.83 14.67
CA ILE A 55 10.06 -2.15 15.93
C ILE A 55 10.33 -3.66 16.05
N LYS A 56 9.41 -4.52 15.58
CA LYS A 56 9.57 -5.98 15.63
C LYS A 56 10.62 -6.49 14.63
N SER A 57 10.83 -5.83 13.48
CA SER A 57 11.90 -6.21 12.56
C SER A 57 13.26 -5.72 13.05
N GLN A 58 13.32 -4.52 13.67
CA GLN A 58 14.54 -3.96 14.27
C GLN A 58 15.03 -4.72 15.52
N GLY A 59 14.16 -5.45 16.20
CA GLY A 59 14.51 -6.25 17.38
C GLY A 59 14.93 -7.69 17.08
N LYS A 60 14.98 -8.12 15.82
CA LYS A 60 15.40 -9.47 15.46
C LYS A 60 16.93 -9.55 15.44
N SER A 61 17.50 -10.48 16.19
CA SER A 61 18.94 -10.69 16.24
C SER A 61 19.48 -10.89 14.82
N THR A 62 20.49 -10.10 14.44
CA THR A 62 21.24 -10.30 13.18
C THR A 62 21.94 -11.65 13.15
N MET A 63 22.15 -12.26 14.33
CA MET A 63 22.76 -13.59 14.49
C MET A 63 21.88 -14.73 13.96
N ASP A 64 20.55 -14.63 14.09
CA ASP A 64 19.61 -15.69 13.65
C ASP A 64 18.89 -15.33 12.36
N SER A 65 19.41 -14.33 11.64
CA SER A 65 18.83 -13.80 10.41
C SER A 65 19.83 -13.86 9.27
N PHE A 66 19.33 -13.82 8.03
CA PHE A 66 20.17 -13.87 6.84
C PHE A 66 19.84 -12.72 5.87
N THR A 67 20.79 -12.41 4.99
CA THR A 67 20.61 -11.45 3.90
C THR A 67 20.51 -12.21 2.59
N LEU A 68 19.49 -11.89 1.79
CA LEU A 68 19.32 -12.44 0.45
C LEU A 68 20.02 -11.55 -0.57
N ILE A 69 20.91 -12.10 -1.40
CA ILE A 69 21.55 -11.37 -2.50
C ILE A 69 20.99 -11.88 -3.83
N MET A 70 20.16 -11.06 -4.48
CA MET A 70 19.54 -11.42 -5.76
C MET A 70 20.14 -10.60 -6.90
N GLN A 71 20.82 -11.27 -7.83
CA GLN A 71 21.26 -10.64 -9.07
C GLN A 71 20.21 -10.80 -10.16
N THR A 72 19.88 -9.71 -10.86
CA THR A 72 18.95 -9.73 -12.00
C THR A 72 19.55 -9.07 -13.24
N TYR A 73 19.17 -9.58 -14.41
CA TYR A 73 19.47 -9.01 -15.73
C TYR A 73 18.31 -9.32 -16.67
N ASN A 74 17.76 -8.29 -17.31
CA ASN A 74 16.66 -8.33 -18.27
C ASN A 74 15.41 -9.13 -17.83
N ARG A 75 15.14 -9.15 -16.50
CA ARG A 75 14.07 -9.94 -15.86
C ARG A 75 13.42 -9.17 -14.70
N THR A 76 13.12 -7.90 -14.91
CA THR A 76 12.59 -6.98 -13.88
C THR A 76 11.23 -7.45 -13.34
N ASP A 77 10.36 -7.95 -14.21
CA ASP A 77 9.05 -8.49 -13.86
C ASP A 77 9.16 -9.71 -12.93
N LEU A 78 10.09 -10.62 -13.23
CA LEU A 78 10.36 -11.80 -12.42
C LEU A 78 10.99 -11.40 -11.08
N LEU A 79 11.91 -10.44 -11.08
CA LEU A 79 12.49 -9.89 -9.86
C LEU A 79 11.40 -9.41 -8.90
N LEU A 80 10.46 -8.59 -9.38
CA LEU A 80 9.39 -8.05 -8.52
C LEU A 80 8.48 -9.16 -7.96
N LYS A 81 8.15 -10.17 -8.77
CA LYS A 81 7.40 -11.35 -8.31
C LYS A 81 8.15 -12.11 -7.23
N LEU A 82 9.46 -12.31 -7.41
CA LEU A 82 10.30 -12.99 -6.42
C LEU A 82 10.45 -12.17 -5.15
N LEU A 83 10.70 -10.86 -5.24
CA LEU A 83 10.75 -9.97 -4.07
C LEU A 83 9.45 -10.04 -3.26
N ASN A 84 8.30 -10.07 -3.94
CA ASN A 84 7.01 -10.23 -3.28
C ASN A 84 6.86 -11.56 -2.53
N HIS A 85 7.49 -12.63 -3.02
CA HIS A 85 7.52 -13.93 -2.34
C HIS A 85 8.53 -13.95 -1.18
N TYR A 86 9.76 -13.50 -1.43
CA TYR A 86 10.84 -13.58 -0.44
C TYR A 86 10.62 -12.66 0.75
N GLN A 87 9.96 -11.50 0.60
CA GLN A 87 9.69 -10.60 1.73
C GLN A 87 8.89 -11.25 2.87
N ALA A 88 8.17 -12.35 2.61
CA ALA A 88 7.43 -13.10 3.61
C ALA A 88 8.23 -14.25 4.26
N VAL A 89 9.48 -14.48 3.84
CA VAL A 89 10.32 -15.57 4.35
C VAL A 89 10.78 -15.26 5.78
N PRO A 90 10.63 -16.21 6.73
CA PRO A 90 11.07 -16.01 8.09
C PRO A 90 12.59 -15.83 8.16
N ASN A 91 13.03 -14.98 9.09
CA ASN A 91 14.46 -14.70 9.37
C ASN A 91 15.20 -13.96 8.23
N LEU A 92 14.49 -13.53 7.19
CA LEU A 92 15.07 -12.63 6.21
C LEU A 92 15.21 -11.24 6.82
N HIS A 93 16.46 -10.76 6.92
CA HIS A 93 16.78 -9.44 7.49
C HIS A 93 16.63 -8.34 6.45
N LYS A 94 17.15 -8.59 5.24
CA LYS A 94 17.30 -7.60 4.17
C LYS A 94 17.50 -8.30 2.84
N VAL A 95 17.11 -7.64 1.75
CA VAL A 95 17.45 -8.06 0.40
C VAL A 95 18.39 -7.05 -0.25
N ILE A 96 19.47 -7.53 -0.85
CA ILE A 96 20.35 -6.74 -1.70
C ILE A 96 20.12 -7.20 -3.15
N VAL A 97 19.54 -6.34 -3.97
CA VAL A 97 19.32 -6.58 -5.38
C VAL A 97 20.51 -6.07 -6.17
N VAL A 98 21.27 -6.97 -6.78
CA VAL A 98 22.38 -6.64 -7.68
C VAL A 98 21.82 -6.41 -9.08
N TRP A 99 21.77 -5.15 -9.49
CA TRP A 99 21.13 -4.70 -10.71
C TRP A 99 22.15 -4.65 -11.86
N ASN A 100 22.09 -5.64 -12.76
CA ASN A 100 23.04 -5.76 -13.89
C ASN A 100 22.53 -5.14 -15.20
N ASN A 101 21.38 -4.45 -15.22
CA ASN A 101 20.89 -3.76 -16.41
C ASN A 101 21.60 -2.41 -16.56
N ILE A 102 22.68 -2.40 -17.33
CA ILE A 102 23.57 -1.24 -17.47
C ILE A 102 22.87 -0.13 -18.24
N GLY A 103 22.83 1.07 -17.66
CA GLY A 103 22.13 2.22 -18.24
C GLY A 103 20.62 2.23 -17.99
N GLU A 104 20.05 1.18 -17.40
CA GLU A 104 18.64 1.14 -17.01
C GLU A 104 18.48 1.49 -15.53
N LYS A 105 17.43 2.25 -15.23
CA LYS A 105 17.08 2.59 -13.85
C LYS A 105 16.53 1.35 -13.13
N ALA A 106 17.01 1.11 -11.91
CA ALA A 106 16.45 0.07 -11.04
C ALA A 106 14.98 0.39 -10.70
N PRO A 107 14.13 -0.61 -10.41
CA PRO A 107 12.72 -0.40 -10.09
C PRO A 107 12.51 -0.01 -8.62
N ASP A 108 13.41 0.78 -8.03
CA ASP A 108 13.37 1.17 -6.62
C ASP A 108 12.19 2.11 -6.32
N GLU A 109 11.93 3.09 -7.19
CA GLU A 109 10.76 3.97 -7.08
C GLU A 109 9.45 3.19 -7.18
N LEU A 110 9.36 2.28 -8.15
CA LEU A 110 8.19 1.40 -8.32
C LEU A 110 8.01 0.51 -7.09
N TRP A 111 9.08 -0.12 -6.60
CA TRP A 111 9.05 -0.93 -5.39
C TRP A 111 8.54 -0.13 -4.19
N ASN A 112 9.13 1.04 -3.92
CA ASN A 112 8.74 1.90 -2.81
C ASN A 112 7.27 2.35 -2.89
N SER A 113 6.73 2.54 -4.11
CA SER A 113 5.31 2.88 -4.30
C SER A 113 4.34 1.75 -3.98
N LEU A 114 4.80 0.48 -3.99
CA LEU A 114 4.01 -0.71 -3.65
C LEU A 114 4.07 -1.05 -2.15
N GLY A 115 4.81 -0.26 -1.37
CA GLY A 115 4.97 -0.44 0.06
C GLY A 115 3.69 -0.21 0.87
N PRO A 116 3.68 -0.59 2.15
CA PRO A 116 4.87 -0.86 2.98
C PRO A 116 5.39 -2.31 2.93
N HIS A 117 6.72 -2.45 2.89
CA HIS A 117 7.39 -3.75 2.89
C HIS A 117 7.84 -4.17 4.29
N PRO A 118 7.80 -5.47 4.63
CA PRO A 118 8.20 -5.97 5.95
C PRO A 118 9.71 -5.92 6.19
N ILE A 119 10.51 -5.86 5.12
CA ILE A 119 11.96 -5.86 5.15
C ILE A 119 12.55 -4.81 4.20
N PRO A 120 13.73 -4.27 4.49
CA PRO A 120 14.44 -3.39 3.58
C PRO A 120 14.93 -4.13 2.32
N VAL A 121 14.75 -3.49 1.16
CA VAL A 121 15.28 -3.94 -0.14
C VAL A 121 16.18 -2.84 -0.70
N ILE A 122 17.44 -3.17 -1.00
CA ILE A 122 18.44 -2.22 -1.48
C ILE A 122 18.84 -2.59 -2.90
N PHE A 123 18.67 -1.65 -3.84
CA PHE A 123 19.08 -1.82 -5.22
C PHE A 123 20.51 -1.32 -5.43
N LYS A 124 21.40 -2.19 -5.88
CA LYS A 124 22.82 -1.91 -6.17
C LYS A 124 23.06 -1.93 -7.68
N GLN A 125 23.03 -0.75 -8.30
CA GLN A 125 23.39 -0.61 -9.70
C GLN A 125 24.85 -0.98 -9.94
N GLN A 126 25.10 -1.77 -10.97
CA GLN A 126 26.43 -2.22 -11.34
C GLN A 126 26.96 -1.45 -12.55
N THR A 127 28.28 -1.35 -12.68
CA THR A 127 28.94 -0.67 -13.80
C THR A 127 29.09 -1.55 -15.03
N ALA A 128 29.07 -2.87 -14.87
CA ALA A 128 29.13 -3.85 -15.95
C ALA A 128 28.31 -5.09 -15.60
N ASN A 129 27.70 -5.75 -16.58
CA ASN A 129 26.99 -7.01 -16.36
C ASN A 129 28.00 -8.16 -16.17
N ARG A 130 28.25 -8.55 -14.91
CA ARG A 130 29.13 -9.67 -14.59
C ARG A 130 28.49 -10.57 -13.53
N MET A 131 28.68 -11.88 -13.67
CA MET A 131 28.21 -12.86 -12.69
C MET A 131 28.86 -12.72 -11.31
N ARG A 132 30.10 -12.21 -11.27
CA ARG A 132 30.83 -11.96 -10.01
C ARG A 132 30.28 -10.76 -9.22
N ASN A 133 29.38 -9.95 -9.78
CA ASN A 133 28.89 -8.76 -9.09
C ASN A 133 28.15 -9.12 -7.78
N ARG A 134 27.47 -10.26 -7.75
CA ARG A 134 26.82 -10.78 -6.53
C ARG A 134 27.79 -11.24 -5.43
N LEU A 135 29.07 -11.40 -5.75
CA LEU A 135 30.11 -11.86 -4.81
C LEU A 135 30.91 -10.69 -4.21
N GLN A 136 30.51 -9.45 -4.50
CA GLN A 136 31.12 -8.27 -3.89
C GLN A 136 30.77 -8.20 -2.41
N VAL A 137 31.68 -7.64 -1.62
CA VAL A 137 31.41 -7.32 -0.23
C VAL A 137 30.56 -6.05 -0.20
N PHE A 138 29.31 -6.19 0.22
CA PHE A 138 28.39 -5.08 0.38
C PHE A 138 28.48 -4.52 1.80
N PRO A 139 28.70 -3.21 2.00
CA PRO A 139 28.77 -2.62 3.34
C PRO A 139 27.44 -2.68 4.10
N GLU A 140 26.31 -2.86 3.41
CA GLU A 140 24.99 -3.03 4.03
C GLU A 140 24.72 -4.45 4.56
N LEU A 141 25.69 -5.35 4.40
CA LEU A 141 25.61 -6.72 4.88
C LEU A 141 25.93 -6.77 6.38
N GLU A 142 24.89 -6.97 7.18
CA GLU A 142 24.95 -6.97 8.64
C GLU A 142 24.83 -8.39 9.24
N THR A 143 24.35 -9.34 8.45
CA THR A 143 24.12 -10.73 8.88
C THR A 143 25.34 -11.60 8.56
N SER A 144 25.55 -12.65 9.35
CA SER A 144 26.61 -13.63 9.12
C SER A 144 26.27 -14.62 8.00
N ALA A 145 24.97 -14.84 7.75
CA ALA A 145 24.48 -15.79 6.76
C ALA A 145 23.97 -15.09 5.49
N ILE A 146 24.36 -15.62 4.33
CA ILE A 146 24.02 -15.10 3.00
C ILE A 146 23.33 -16.21 2.20
N SER A 147 22.24 -15.86 1.53
CA SER A 147 21.51 -16.72 0.58
C SER A 147 21.62 -16.16 -0.84
#